data_AF-A0A7J3VES9-F1
#
_entry.id   AF-A0A7J3VES9-F1
#
_cell.length_a   1.000
_cell.length_b   1.000
_cell.length_c   1.000
_cell.angle_alpha   90.00
_cell.angle_beta   90.00
_cell.angle_gamma   90.00
#
_symmetry.space_group_name_H-M   'P 1'
#
loop_
_entity.id
_entity.type
_entity.pdbx_description
1 polymer ?
#
loop_
_entity_poly.entity_id
_entity_poly.type
_entity_poly.pdbx_seq_one_letter_code
_entity_poly.pdbx_strand_id
1 'polypeptide(L)' 'MKPYRRNYAIGIACFLVGLALMFLSPGDSLDTIGKIMAVGGFILAGWSGRQWWYYEKQAGSSD' A
#
# COMPACT_ATOMS: atom_id res chain seq x y z
N MET A 1 -12.58 -9.56 7.63
CA MET A 1 -11.48 -9.50 6.63
C MET A 1 -10.17 -9.86 7.31
N LYS A 2 -9.32 -10.73 6.72
CA LYS A 2 -7.99 -11.05 7.28
C LYS A 2 -7.15 -9.74 7.38
N PRO A 3 -6.39 -9.52 8.47
CA PRO A 3 -5.71 -8.25 8.74
C PRO A 3 -4.75 -7.82 7.61
N TYR A 4 -4.13 -8.78 6.93
CA TYR A 4 -3.23 -8.55 5.80
C TYR A 4 -3.93 -7.92 4.58
N ARG A 5 -5.16 -8.35 4.29
CA ARG A 5 -5.96 -7.83 3.16
C ARG A 5 -6.41 -6.38 3.42
N ARG A 6 -6.71 -6.06 4.68
CA ARG A 6 -7.03 -4.69 5.11
C ARG A 6 -5.81 -3.78 4.97
N ASN A 7 -4.65 -4.21 5.46
CA ASN A 7 -3.42 -3.42 5.39
C ASN A 7 -2.95 -3.23 3.93
N TYR A 8 -3.20 -4.22 3.07
CA TYR A 8 -2.96 -4.09 1.62
C TYR A 8 -3.81 -2.99 1.00
N ALA A 9 -5.12 -2.98 1.29
CA ALA A 9 -6.04 -1.96 0.80
C ALA A 9 -5.68 -0.56 1.32
N ILE A 10 -5.31 -0.44 2.60
CA ILE A 10 -4.85 0.82 3.19
C ILE A 10 -3.57 1.30 2.49
N GLY A 11 -2.61 0.41 2.26
CA GLY A 11 -1.37 0.74 1.57
C GLY A 11 -1.61 1.25 0.14
N ILE A 12 -2.48 0.59 -0.61
CA ILE A 12 -2.87 1.05 -1.96
C ILE A 12 -3.57 2.40 -1.91
N ALA A 13 -4.48 2.61 -0.96
CA ALA A 13 -5.17 3.89 -0.82
C ALA A 13 -4.17 5.03 -0.55
N CYS A 14 -3.23 4.84 0.39
CA CYS A 14 -2.16 5.80 0.65
C CYS A 14 -1.27 6.02 -0.58
N PHE A 15 -0.97 4.97 -1.34
CA PHE A 15 -0.19 5.07 -2.56
C PHE A 15 -0.87 5.97 -3.59
N LEU A 16 -2.14 5.70 -3.89
CA LEU A 16 -2.91 6.44 -4.88
C LEU A 16 -3.16 7.89 -4.47
N VAL A 17 -3.47 8.13 -3.19
CA VAL A 17 -3.65 9.50 -2.65
C VAL A 17 -2.33 10.27 -2.71
N GLY A 18 -1.21 9.65 -2.32
CA GLY A 18 0.11 10.27 -2.42
C GLY A 18 0.47 10.64 -3.86
N LEU A 19 0.17 9.75 -4.82
CA LEU A 19 0.35 10.00 -6.24
C LEU A 19 -0.50 11.18 -6.73
N ALA A 20 -1.78 11.21 -6.34
CA ALA A 20 -2.70 12.29 -6.71
C ALA A 20 -2.23 13.66 -6.19
N LEU A 21 -1.72 13.71 -4.96
CA LEU A 21 -1.15 14.93 -4.38
C LEU A 21 0.07 15.44 -5.17
N MET A 22 0.97 14.53 -5.59
CA MET A 22 2.11 14.89 -6.44
C MET A 22 1.68 15.49 -7.79
N PHE A 23 0.63 14.93 -8.41
CA PHE A 23 0.14 15.42 -9.71
C PHE A 23 -0.61 16.75 -9.61
N LEU A 24 -1.30 17.01 -8.49
CA LEU A 24 -2.11 18.21 -8.31
C LEU A 24 -1.31 19.44 -7.86
N SER A 25 -0.18 19.24 -7.16
CA SER A 25 0.62 20.33 -6.61
C SER A 25 2.13 20.05 -6.75
N PRO A 26 2.64 19.96 -7.99
CA PRO A 26 4.05 19.71 -8.23
C PRO A 26 4.91 20.90 -7.80
N GLY A 27 5.93 20.64 -6.97
CA GLY A 27 6.93 21.65 -6.57
C GLY A 27 6.66 22.37 -5.25
N ASP A 28 5.51 22.13 -4.60
CA ASP A 28 5.18 22.66 -3.28
C ASP A 28 5.40 21.65 -2.15
N SER A 29 5.20 22.07 -0.90
CA SER A 29 5.29 21.19 0.29
C SER A 29 4.36 19.97 0.22
N LEU A 30 3.24 20.07 -0.52
CA LEU A 30 2.30 18.98 -0.78
C LEU A 30 2.89 17.87 -1.66
N ASP A 31 3.83 18.18 -2.56
CA ASP A 31 4.55 17.17 -3.37
C ASP A 31 5.42 16.29 -2.48
N THR A 32 6.12 16.88 -1.50
CA THR A 32 6.93 16.13 -0.53
C THR A 32 6.07 15.19 0.32
N ILE A 33 4.92 15.68 0.79
CA ILE A 33 3.96 14.86 1.56
C ILE A 33 3.39 13.74 0.68
N GLY A 34 3.04 14.06 -0.57
CA GLY A 34 2.55 13.10 -1.55
C GLY A 34 3.56 11.98 -1.82
N LYS A 35 4.85 12.31 -1.98
CA LYS A 35 5.94 11.35 -2.15
C LYS A 35 6.08 10.41 -0.95
N ILE A 36 6.10 10.97 0.27
CA ILE A 36 6.24 10.17 1.50
C ILE A 36 5.06 9.22 1.66
N MET A 37 3.84 9.73 1.45
CA MET A 37 2.62 8.94 1.53
C MET A 37 2.57 7.85 0.45
N ALA A 38 3.02 8.17 -0.76
CA ALA A 38 3.10 7.22 -1.86
C ALA A 38 4.07 6.08 -1.54
N VAL A 39 5.30 6.42 -1.16
CA VAL A 39 6.34 5.42 -0.82
C VAL A 39 5.90 4.56 0.38
N GLY A 40 5.39 5.19 1.44
CA GLY A 40 4.89 4.48 2.62
C GLY A 40 3.74 3.53 2.27
N GLY A 41 2.77 4.00 1.47
CA GLY A 41 1.65 3.18 0.98
C GLY A 41 2.11 2.01 0.13
N PHE A 42 3.06 2.22 -0.78
CA PHE A 42 3.63 1.19 -1.64
C PHE A 42 4.33 0.09 -0.83
N ILE A 43 5.16 0.47 0.15
CA ILE A 43 5.85 -0.49 1.03
C ILE A 43 4.84 -1.29 1.85
N LEU A 44 3.85 -0.63 2.45
CA LEU A 44 2.81 -1.29 3.24
C LEU A 44 2.00 -2.27 2.40
N ALA A 45 1.61 -1.87 1.18
CA ALA A 45 0.90 -2.72 0.23
C ALA A 45 1.78 -3.91 -0.21
N GLY A 46 3.04 -3.69 -0.57
CA GLY A 46 3.96 -4.75 -0.96
C GLY A 46 4.16 -5.80 0.14
N TRP A 47 4.42 -5.36 1.37
CA TRP A 47 4.65 -6.25 2.51
C TRP A 47 3.39 -7.04 2.89
N SER A 48 2.26 -6.34 3.04
CA SER A 48 0.99 -6.97 3.43
C SER A 48 0.41 -7.87 2.33
N GLY A 49 0.60 -7.52 1.05
CA GLY A 49 0.24 -8.35 -0.09
C GLY A 49 1.06 -9.64 -0.15
N ARG A 50 2.38 -9.54 0.11
CA ARG A 50 3.25 -10.72 0.22
C ARG A 50 2.81 -11.65 1.34
N GLN A 51 2.53 -11.12 2.53
CA GLN A 51 2.01 -11.92 3.64
C GLN A 51 0.67 -12.57 3.28
N TRP A 52 -0.26 -11.80 2.70
CA TRP A 52 -1.55 -12.34 2.28
C TRP A 52 -1.38 -13.51 1.30
N TRP A 53 -0.50 -13.38 0.30
CA TRP A 53 -0.18 -14.45 -0.64
C TRP A 53 0.42 -15.68 0.04
N TYR A 54 1.36 -15.52 0.96
CA TYR A 54 1.93 -16.64 1.73
C TYR A 54 0.88 -17.36 2.57
N TYR A 55 -0.03 -16.63 3.23
CA TYR A 55 -1.10 -17.23 4.03
C TYR A 55 -2.14 -17.95 3.17
N GLU A 56 -2.45 -17.45 1.97
CA GLU A 56 -3.34 -18.16 1.04
C GLU A 56 -2.68 -19.41 0.47
N LYS A 57 -1.40 -19.33 0.10
CA LYS A 57 -0.64 -20.49 -0.38
C LYS A 57 -0.47 -21.56 0.68
N GLN A 58 -0.11 -21.20 1.93
CA GLN A 58 0.01 -22.18 3.02
C GLN A 58 -1.33 -22.81 3.40
N ALA A 59 -2.43 -22.04 3.38
CA ALA A 59 -3.76 -22.59 3.63
C ALA A 59 -4.18 -23.63 2.57
N GLY A 60 -3.70 -23.53 1.33
CA GLY A 60 -3.96 -24.52 0.27
C GLY A 60 -3.00 -25.71 0.23
N SER A 61 -1.93 -25.71 1.02
CA SER A 61 -0.96 -26.83 1.10
C SER A 61 -1.21 -27.77 2.29
N SER A 62 -2.27 -27.52 3.07
CA SER A 62 -2.58 -28.24 4.30
C SER A 62 -3.65 -29.33 4.11
N ASP A 63 -4.11 -29.54 2.87
CA ASP A 63 -5.05 -30.58 2.45
C ASP A 63 -4.33 -31.62 1.58
#